data_AF-A0A8B8BZB3-F1
#
_entry.id   AF-A0A8B8BZB3-F1
#
_cell.length_a   1.000
_cell.length_b   1.000
_cell.length_c   1.000
_cell.angle_alpha   90.00
_cell.angle_beta   90.00
_cell.angle_gamma   90.00
#
_symmetry.space_group_name_H-M   'P 1'
#
loop_
_entity.id
_entity.type
_entity.pdbx_description
1 polymer ?
#
loop_
_entity_poly.entity_id
_entity_poly.type
_entity_poly.pdbx_seq_one_letter_code
_entity_poly.pdbx_strand_id
1 'polypeptide(L)'
;MEGDINFFCWQVPDLKKYLQVRGIQCSLGRKIELVRLCELANELRLEILVKDTENEYVDFNRNRRSVTIGSGIVVLEPMNRVEEWNKDLTRIPDVKSFDVLVYLMNKCGWSSDRLTSYKIDNGYRLYLANHIDNVQVSHGLHPEFMYLKCTCVPETRQSAQPYIPWILLRCTSGEIISGGCTCVALYIVKIWTVTTVIAKKMKLLQWRMCSRLRSVQVTCILLMKN
;
A
#
# COMPACT_ATOMS: atom_id res chain seq x y z
N MET A 1 12.04 -46.94 5.56
CA MET A 1 11.95 -47.15 4.11
C MET A 1 11.18 -45.98 3.54
N GLU A 2 11.89 -44.88 3.21
CA GLU A 2 11.28 -43.76 2.48
C GLU A 2 11.12 -44.18 1.03
N GLY A 3 9.90 -44.08 0.50
CA GLY A 3 9.60 -44.45 -0.87
C GLY A 3 10.32 -43.52 -1.84
N ASP A 4 10.99 -44.09 -2.84
CA ASP A 4 11.62 -43.35 -3.92
C ASP A 4 10.58 -42.48 -4.63
N ILE A 5 10.72 -41.16 -4.52
CA ILE A 5 9.80 -40.22 -5.15
C ILE A 5 10.10 -40.21 -6.65
N ASN A 6 9.21 -40.80 -7.45
CA ASN A 6 9.34 -40.77 -8.91
C ASN A 6 8.79 -39.46 -9.50
N PHE A 7 9.68 -38.48 -9.68
CA PHE A 7 9.36 -37.17 -10.26
C PHE A 7 9.00 -37.22 -11.75
N PHE A 8 9.31 -38.30 -12.48
CA PHE A 8 9.02 -38.41 -13.91
C PHE A 8 7.50 -38.41 -14.20
N CYS A 9 6.73 -38.95 -13.25
CA CYS A 9 5.27 -39.03 -13.32
C CYS A 9 4.57 -37.69 -13.04
N TRP A 10 5.28 -36.68 -12.53
CA TRP A 10 4.69 -35.40 -12.17
C TRP A 10 4.46 -34.52 -13.39
N GLN A 11 3.44 -33.66 -13.31
CA GLN A 11 3.19 -32.66 -14.33
C GLN A 11 4.15 -31.48 -14.17
N VAL A 12 4.46 -30.77 -15.26
CA VAL A 12 5.37 -29.62 -15.26
C VAL A 12 5.00 -28.56 -14.20
N PRO A 13 3.71 -28.23 -13.94
CA PRO A 13 3.34 -27.34 -12.86
C PRO A 13 3.75 -27.83 -11.47
N ASP A 14 3.60 -29.13 -11.20
CA ASP A 14 3.92 -29.72 -9.90
C ASP A 14 5.43 -29.76 -9.65
N LEU A 15 6.22 -30.05 -10.70
CA LEU A 15 7.68 -29.99 -10.66
C LEU A 15 8.17 -28.56 -10.39
N LYS A 16 7.61 -27.57 -11.09
CA LYS A 16 7.93 -26.15 -10.84
C LYS A 16 7.55 -25.74 -9.43
N LYS A 17 6.39 -26.16 -8.93
CA LYS A 17 5.95 -25.89 -7.57
C LYS A 17 6.93 -26.49 -6.55
N TYR A 18 7.32 -27.76 -6.71
CA TYR A 18 8.28 -28.45 -5.82
C TYR A 18 9.64 -27.74 -5.69
N LEU A 19 10.11 -27.15 -6.79
CA LEU A 19 11.37 -26.40 -6.84
C LEU A 19 11.22 -24.98 -6.30
N GLN A 20 10.15 -24.28 -6.70
CA GLN A 20 9.81 -22.95 -6.18
C GLN A 20 9.66 -22.97 -4.68
N VAL A 21 9.04 -24.03 -4.13
CA VAL A 21 8.85 -24.14 -2.69
C VAL A 21 10.14 -24.32 -1.91
N ARG A 22 11.25 -24.58 -2.59
CA ARG A 22 12.61 -24.73 -2.04
C ARG A 22 13.55 -23.61 -2.51
N GLY A 23 12.99 -22.49 -2.98
CA GLY A 23 13.72 -21.30 -3.40
C GLY A 23 14.42 -21.40 -4.75
N ILE A 24 14.14 -22.44 -5.55
CA ILE A 24 14.74 -22.63 -6.86
C ILE A 24 13.86 -21.96 -7.92
N GLN A 25 14.37 -20.87 -8.52
CA GLN A 25 13.68 -20.17 -9.60
C GLN A 25 13.72 -20.98 -10.90
N CYS A 26 12.54 -21.30 -11.44
CA CYS A 26 12.39 -22.05 -12.69
C CYS A 26 11.76 -21.16 -13.76
N SER A 27 12.55 -20.30 -14.41
CA SER A 27 12.04 -19.37 -15.43
C SER A 27 11.73 -20.09 -16.76
N LEU A 28 12.60 -21.00 -17.23
CA LEU A 28 12.40 -21.80 -18.45
C LEU A 28 13.20 -23.11 -18.36
N GLY A 29 12.61 -24.25 -18.72
CA GLY A 29 13.27 -25.55 -18.73
C GLY A 29 12.37 -26.67 -19.26
N ARG A 30 12.96 -27.67 -19.94
CA ARG A 30 12.22 -28.85 -20.44
C ARG A 30 11.82 -29.75 -19.28
N LYS A 31 10.76 -30.57 -19.42
CA LYS A 31 10.28 -31.45 -18.34
C LYS A 31 11.42 -32.31 -17.74
N ILE A 32 12.31 -32.84 -18.57
CA ILE A 32 13.45 -33.66 -18.14
C ILE A 32 14.41 -32.89 -17.23
N GLU A 33 14.68 -31.62 -17.52
CA GLU A 33 15.54 -30.77 -16.69
C GLU A 33 14.89 -30.47 -15.34
N LEU A 34 13.56 -30.24 -15.33
CA LEU A 34 12.81 -30.02 -14.09
C LEU A 34 12.77 -31.27 -13.21
N VAL A 35 12.61 -32.45 -13.81
CA VAL A 35 12.69 -33.74 -13.10
C VAL A 35 14.07 -33.88 -12.46
N ARG A 36 15.14 -33.63 -13.21
CA ARG A 36 16.51 -33.73 -12.68
C ARG A 36 16.78 -32.75 -11.55
N LEU A 37 16.26 -31.54 -11.65
CA LEU A 37 16.34 -30.55 -10.57
C LEU A 37 15.58 -31.01 -9.32
N CYS A 38 14.43 -31.67 -9.46
CA CYS A 38 13.66 -32.20 -8.33
C CYS A 38 14.40 -33.36 -7.64
N GLU A 39 15.01 -34.26 -8.42
CA GLU A 39 15.87 -35.34 -7.91
C GLU A 39 17.02 -34.77 -7.08
N LEU A 40 17.76 -33.80 -7.63
CA LEU A 40 18.87 -33.14 -6.94
C LEU A 40 18.41 -32.39 -5.68
N ALA A 41 17.28 -31.68 -5.73
CA ALA A 41 16.73 -30.99 -4.57
C ALA A 41 16.31 -31.97 -3.46
N ASN A 42 15.84 -33.15 -3.83
CA ASN A 42 15.47 -34.23 -2.91
C ASN A 42 16.71 -34.92 -2.31
N GLU A 43 17.71 -35.23 -3.13
CA GLU A 43 19.00 -35.78 -2.71
C GLU A 43 19.71 -34.86 -1.71
N LEU A 44 19.69 -33.54 -1.97
CA LEU A 44 20.26 -32.51 -1.09
C LEU A 44 19.39 -32.18 0.12
N ARG A 45 18.20 -32.80 0.25
CA ARG A 45 17.23 -32.56 1.32
C ARG A 45 16.96 -31.07 1.55
N LEU A 46 16.78 -30.31 0.47
CA LEU A 46 16.53 -28.87 0.56
C LEU A 46 15.23 -28.61 1.33
N GLU A 47 15.35 -27.77 2.35
CA GLU A 47 14.22 -27.32 3.17
C GLU A 47 13.21 -26.55 2.31
N ILE A 48 11.94 -26.66 2.68
CA ILE A 48 10.87 -25.88 2.06
C ILE A 48 11.05 -24.42 2.49
N LEU A 49 11.43 -23.57 1.55
CA LEU A 49 11.65 -22.13 1.68
C LEU A 49 10.42 -21.28 1.35
N VAL A 50 9.24 -21.87 1.05
CA VAL A 50 7.99 -21.08 0.96
C VAL A 50 7.73 -20.48 2.31
N LYS A 51 8.17 -19.25 2.44
CA LYS A 51 7.45 -18.20 3.14
C LYS A 51 6.05 -18.21 2.57
N ASP A 52 5.11 -18.65 3.39
CA ASP A 52 3.70 -18.75 3.08
C ASP A 52 3.17 -17.38 2.69
N THR A 53 3.23 -17.05 1.38
CA THR A 53 2.99 -15.69 0.87
C THR A 53 1.57 -15.21 1.15
N GLU A 54 0.63 -16.14 1.30
CA GLU A 54 -0.75 -15.82 1.72
C GLU A 54 -0.78 -15.41 3.20
N ASN A 55 -0.12 -16.17 4.08
CA ASN A 55 0.00 -15.81 5.50
C ASN A 55 0.78 -14.51 5.72
N GLU A 56 1.86 -14.25 4.96
CA GLU A 56 2.57 -12.97 5.02
C GLU A 56 1.69 -11.78 4.61
N TYR A 57 0.81 -11.93 3.61
CA TYR A 57 -0.13 -10.87 3.22
C TYR A 57 -1.20 -10.62 4.28
N VAL A 58 -1.76 -11.70 4.85
CA VAL A 58 -2.74 -11.62 5.94
C VAL A 58 -2.12 -10.91 7.15
N ASP A 59 -0.91 -11.30 7.54
CA ASP A 59 -0.18 -10.69 8.65
C ASP A 59 0.20 -9.24 8.37
N PHE A 60 0.68 -8.93 7.16
CA PHE A 60 1.02 -7.57 6.78
C PHE A 60 -0.21 -6.65 6.75
N ASN A 61 -1.34 -7.12 6.22
CA ASN A 61 -2.59 -6.38 6.20
C ASN A 61 -3.17 -6.21 7.62
N ARG A 62 -3.01 -7.21 8.49
CA ARG A 62 -3.36 -7.13 9.91
C ARG A 62 -2.51 -6.10 10.65
N ASN A 63 -1.19 -6.15 10.48
CA ASN A 63 -0.23 -5.25 11.11
C ASN A 63 -0.47 -3.79 10.70
N ARG A 64 -0.81 -3.53 9.44
CA ARG A 64 -1.12 -2.19 8.93
C ARG A 64 -2.39 -1.57 9.48
N ARG A 65 -3.24 -2.35 10.14
CA ARG A 65 -4.50 -1.91 10.76
C ARG A 65 -4.50 -2.13 12.27
N SER A 66 -3.38 -2.60 12.81
CA SER A 66 -3.16 -2.75 14.24
C SER A 66 -2.74 -1.39 14.80
N VAL A 67 -3.54 -0.85 15.69
CA VAL A 67 -3.34 0.46 16.30
C VAL A 67 -3.27 0.32 17.81
N THR A 68 -2.40 1.11 18.44
CA THR A 68 -2.29 1.15 19.90
C THR A 68 -3.32 2.12 20.46
N ILE A 69 -4.11 1.65 21.43
CA ILE A 69 -5.10 2.43 22.17
C ILE A 69 -4.87 2.16 23.66
N GLY A 70 -4.42 3.17 24.40
CA GLY A 70 -3.98 3.00 25.79
C GLY A 70 -2.84 1.97 25.88
N SER A 71 -3.04 0.90 26.66
CA SER A 71 -2.11 -0.22 26.77
C SER A 71 -2.40 -1.38 25.81
N GLY A 72 -3.51 -1.32 25.05
CA GLY A 72 -3.96 -2.41 24.18
C GLY A 72 -3.61 -2.19 22.70
N ILE A 73 -3.59 -3.28 21.95
CA ILE A 73 -3.55 -3.27 20.48
C ILE A 73 -4.93 -3.66 19.96
N VAL A 74 -5.51 -2.81 19.12
CA VAL A 74 -6.78 -3.04 18.44
C VAL A 74 -6.51 -3.23 16.96
N VAL A 75 -7.10 -4.26 16.36
CA VAL A 75 -7.04 -4.50 14.92
C VAL A 75 -8.32 -3.96 14.30
N LEU A 76 -8.23 -2.86 13.55
CA LEU A 76 -9.38 -2.25 12.88
C LEU A 76 -9.84 -3.08 11.70
N GLU A 77 -11.13 -3.03 11.33
CA GLU A 77 -11.68 -3.69 10.14
C GLU A 77 -10.92 -3.30 8.85
N PRO A 78 -10.77 -4.22 7.89
CA PRO A 78 -10.04 -3.94 6.66
C PRO A 78 -10.87 -3.01 5.78
N MET A 79 -10.16 -2.16 5.02
CA MET A 79 -10.79 -1.13 4.18
C MET A 79 -11.88 -1.70 3.26
N ASN A 80 -11.69 -2.90 2.72
CA ASN A 80 -12.65 -3.56 1.82
C ASN A 80 -13.89 -4.14 2.53
N ARG A 81 -13.93 -4.18 3.87
CA ARG A 81 -15.10 -4.57 4.66
C ARG A 81 -15.81 -3.39 5.31
N VAL A 82 -15.30 -2.17 5.12
CA VAL A 82 -16.00 -0.96 5.56
C VAL A 82 -17.10 -0.66 4.55
N GLU A 83 -18.35 -0.67 5.00
CA GLU A 83 -19.53 -0.48 4.14
C GLU A 83 -19.90 1.00 4.01
N GLU A 84 -19.76 1.78 5.09
CA GLU A 84 -20.18 3.17 5.11
C GLU A 84 -19.08 4.14 4.66
N TRP A 85 -19.29 4.76 3.49
CA TRP A 85 -18.39 5.76 2.92
C TRP A 85 -19.13 7.07 2.63
N ASN A 86 -18.54 8.19 3.04
CA ASN A 86 -19.10 9.51 2.83
C ASN A 86 -18.17 10.39 1.99
N LYS A 87 -18.73 11.25 1.14
CA LYS A 87 -18.00 12.28 0.39
C LYS A 87 -17.88 13.59 1.18
N ASP A 88 -18.60 13.72 2.29
CA ASP A 88 -18.47 14.85 3.19
C ASP A 88 -17.15 14.79 3.97
N LEU A 89 -16.23 15.65 3.58
CA LEU A 89 -14.89 15.74 4.13
C LEU A 89 -14.80 16.68 5.35
N THR A 90 -15.92 17.22 5.84
CA THR A 90 -15.93 18.12 7.02
C THR A 90 -15.43 17.45 8.30
N ARG A 91 -15.64 16.13 8.43
CA ARG A 91 -15.27 15.34 9.61
C ARG A 91 -13.80 14.93 9.65
N ILE A 92 -13.05 15.22 8.59
CA ILE A 92 -11.66 14.80 8.50
C ILE A 92 -10.80 15.80 9.31
N PRO A 93 -9.92 15.32 10.21
CA PRO A 93 -9.03 16.20 10.96
C PRO A 93 -8.12 17.01 10.04
N ASP A 94 -7.64 18.14 10.54
CA ASP A 94 -6.61 18.92 9.86
C ASP A 94 -5.30 18.12 9.83
N VAL A 95 -4.90 17.66 8.65
CA VAL A 95 -3.66 16.87 8.46
C VAL A 95 -2.60 17.83 7.95
N LYS A 96 -1.58 18.08 8.77
CA LYS A 96 -0.53 19.05 8.48
C LYS A 96 0.53 18.41 7.58
N SER A 97 1.28 19.24 6.87
CA SER A 97 2.41 18.78 6.06
C SER A 97 3.45 18.00 6.86
N PHE A 98 3.65 18.38 8.13
CA PHE A 98 4.55 17.66 9.03
C PHE A 98 4.10 16.21 9.29
N ASP A 99 2.80 15.96 9.48
CA ASP A 99 2.27 14.61 9.72
C ASP A 99 2.57 13.67 8.53
N VAL A 100 2.49 14.23 7.33
CA VAL A 100 2.83 13.54 6.08
C VAL A 100 4.32 13.18 6.05
N LEU A 101 5.20 14.15 6.33
CA LEU A 101 6.64 13.93 6.31
C LEU A 101 7.06 12.89 7.36
N VAL A 102 6.54 13.00 8.58
CA VAL A 102 6.78 12.04 9.67
C VAL A 102 6.37 10.63 9.25
N TYR A 103 5.20 10.48 8.62
CA TYR A 103 4.76 9.18 8.12
C TYR A 103 5.68 8.64 7.02
N LEU A 104 6.03 9.48 6.03
CA LEU A 104 6.89 9.05 4.92
C LEU A 104 8.29 8.64 5.40
N MET A 105 8.88 9.39 6.34
CA MET A 105 10.16 9.05 6.94
C MET A 105 10.07 7.77 7.79
N ASN A 106 9.19 7.76 8.79
CA ASN A 106 9.21 6.74 9.84
C ASN A 106 8.50 5.45 9.46
N LYS A 107 7.50 5.50 8.58
CA LYS A 107 6.69 4.33 8.19
C LYS A 107 6.97 3.85 6.78
N CYS A 108 7.36 4.75 5.88
CA CYS A 108 7.71 4.40 4.50
C CYS A 108 9.22 4.34 4.24
N GLY A 109 10.06 4.78 5.18
CA GLY A 109 11.52 4.74 5.03
C GLY A 109 12.05 5.68 3.95
N TRP A 110 11.40 6.83 3.72
CA TRP A 110 11.90 7.81 2.75
C TRP A 110 13.16 8.48 3.27
N SER A 111 14.18 8.56 2.42
CA SER A 111 15.38 9.36 2.66
C SER A 111 15.07 10.85 2.53
N SER A 112 15.93 11.68 3.14
CA SER A 112 15.87 13.14 3.00
C SER A 112 15.94 13.57 1.52
N ASP A 113 16.83 12.97 0.73
CA ASP A 113 16.97 13.25 -0.71
C ASP A 113 15.69 12.94 -1.50
N ARG A 114 14.99 11.87 -1.14
CA ARG A 114 13.72 11.54 -1.78
C ARG A 114 12.62 12.51 -1.39
N LEU A 115 12.58 12.94 -0.13
CA LEU A 115 11.59 13.92 0.35
C LEU A 115 11.77 15.28 -0.31
N THR A 116 13.01 15.71 -0.55
CA THR A 116 13.29 16.95 -1.30
C THR A 116 12.94 16.80 -2.79
N SER A 117 13.16 15.61 -3.34
CA SER A 117 12.86 15.28 -4.73
C SER A 117 11.44 14.73 -4.94
N TYR A 118 10.50 14.91 -4.01
CA TYR A 118 9.16 14.30 -4.10
C TYR A 118 8.37 14.69 -5.37
N LYS A 119 8.72 15.81 -6.02
CA LYS A 119 8.06 16.27 -7.25
C LYS A 119 8.34 15.38 -8.46
N ILE A 120 9.46 14.64 -8.45
CA ILE A 120 9.76 13.66 -9.51
C ILE A 120 9.09 12.31 -9.26
N ASP A 121 8.64 12.06 -8.04
CA ASP A 121 7.89 10.85 -7.70
C ASP A 121 6.55 10.81 -8.44
N ASN A 122 6.20 9.63 -8.91
CA ASN A 122 5.02 9.43 -9.75
C ASN A 122 3.70 9.75 -9.04
N GLY A 123 3.64 9.62 -7.70
CA GLY A 123 2.45 10.02 -6.94
C GLY A 123 2.14 11.51 -7.12
N TYR A 124 3.19 12.35 -7.19
CA TYR A 124 3.04 13.76 -7.49
C TYR A 124 2.63 14.00 -8.96
N ARG A 125 3.19 13.23 -9.91
CA ARG A 125 2.78 13.28 -11.33
C ARG A 125 1.30 12.91 -11.54
N LEU A 126 0.83 11.84 -10.89
CA LEU A 126 -0.58 11.43 -10.90
C LEU A 126 -1.52 12.53 -10.36
N TYR A 127 -1.08 13.20 -9.30
CA TYR A 127 -1.80 14.35 -8.76
C TYR A 127 -1.87 15.51 -9.76
N LEU A 128 -0.74 15.89 -10.37
CA LEU A 128 -0.69 16.96 -11.37
C LEU A 128 -1.52 16.63 -12.61
N ALA A 129 -1.52 15.37 -13.05
CA ALA A 129 -2.31 14.90 -14.19
C ALA A 129 -3.82 14.79 -13.90
N ASN A 130 -4.27 15.08 -12.67
CA ASN A 130 -5.66 14.96 -12.23
C ASN A 130 -6.22 13.53 -12.36
N HIS A 131 -5.37 12.51 -12.18
CA HIS A 131 -5.80 11.11 -12.17
C HIS A 131 -6.50 10.71 -10.86
N ILE A 132 -6.64 11.64 -9.92
CA ILE A 132 -7.17 11.42 -8.58
C ILE A 132 -8.55 12.04 -8.46
N ASP A 133 -9.52 11.22 -8.11
CA ASP A 133 -10.90 11.64 -7.92
C ASP A 133 -11.62 10.85 -6.82
N ASN A 134 -12.87 11.22 -6.52
CA ASN A 134 -13.79 10.51 -5.63
C ASN A 134 -13.19 10.23 -4.24
N VAL A 135 -12.73 11.29 -3.56
CA VAL A 135 -12.24 11.20 -2.19
C VAL A 135 -13.41 10.90 -1.25
N GLN A 136 -13.25 9.88 -0.40
CA GLN A 136 -14.28 9.43 0.54
C GLN A 136 -13.67 9.09 1.90
N VAL A 137 -14.42 9.38 2.96
CA VAL A 137 -14.06 9.06 4.34
C VAL A 137 -14.95 7.93 4.87
N SER A 138 -14.40 7.02 5.67
CA SER A 138 -15.18 5.98 6.33
C SER A 138 -16.05 6.55 7.44
N HIS A 139 -17.27 6.06 7.58
CA HIS A 139 -18.08 6.22 8.78
C HIS A 139 -18.12 4.90 9.57
N GLY A 140 -18.40 4.97 10.88
CA GLY A 140 -18.61 3.79 11.71
C GLY A 140 -17.40 2.89 11.99
N LEU A 141 -16.18 3.20 11.51
CA LEU A 141 -14.99 2.34 11.71
C LEU A 141 -14.58 2.20 13.18
N HIS A 142 -14.26 3.32 13.82
CA HIS A 142 -13.84 3.42 15.22
C HIS A 142 -13.99 4.88 15.68
N PRO A 143 -14.25 5.18 16.97
CA PRO A 143 -14.35 6.55 17.45
C PRO A 143 -13.09 7.40 17.22
N GLU A 144 -11.91 6.80 17.35
CA GLU A 144 -10.61 7.49 17.24
C GLU A 144 -9.95 7.42 15.87
N PHE A 145 -10.43 6.56 14.97
CA PHE A 145 -9.74 6.30 13.69
C PHE A 145 -10.71 6.31 12.52
N MET A 146 -10.22 6.77 11.37
CA MET A 146 -10.96 6.75 10.12
C MET A 146 -10.06 6.40 8.94
N TYR A 147 -10.63 5.74 7.95
CA TYR A 147 -10.03 5.64 6.63
C TYR A 147 -10.40 6.84 5.77
N LEU A 148 -9.45 7.27 4.96
CA LEU A 148 -9.67 8.14 3.82
C LEU A 148 -9.22 7.39 2.57
N LYS A 149 -10.07 7.29 1.57
CA LYS A 149 -9.76 6.65 0.28
C LYS A 149 -10.01 7.59 -0.88
N CYS A 150 -9.46 7.26 -2.04
CA CYS A 150 -9.82 7.90 -3.29
C CYS A 150 -9.75 6.90 -4.45
N THR A 151 -10.16 7.33 -5.63
CA THR A 151 -10.00 6.61 -6.88
C THR A 151 -8.80 7.19 -7.62
N CYS A 152 -7.93 6.33 -8.16
CA CYS A 152 -6.77 6.74 -8.96
C CYS A 152 -6.75 6.01 -10.30
N VAL A 153 -6.82 6.75 -11.40
CA VAL A 153 -6.77 6.19 -12.77
C VAL A 153 -5.32 5.82 -13.13
N PRO A 154 -5.05 4.59 -13.61
CA PRO A 154 -3.71 4.17 -14.02
C PRO A 154 -3.17 4.99 -15.20
N GLU A 155 -1.87 5.33 -15.21
CA GLU A 155 -1.23 6.07 -16.31
C GLU A 155 -1.21 5.28 -17.63
N THR A 156 -0.94 3.98 -17.54
CA THR A 156 -0.64 3.14 -18.71
C THR A 156 -1.87 2.56 -19.39
N ARG A 157 -3.02 2.51 -18.69
CA ARG A 157 -4.28 1.95 -19.19
C ARG A 157 -5.45 2.68 -18.56
N GLN A 158 -5.90 3.77 -19.19
CA GLN A 158 -7.03 4.57 -18.70
C GLN A 158 -8.36 3.79 -18.66
N SER A 159 -8.49 2.70 -19.43
CA SER A 159 -9.63 1.78 -19.40
C SER A 159 -9.52 0.65 -18.36
N ALA A 160 -8.38 0.53 -17.66
CA ALA A 160 -8.22 -0.47 -16.62
C ALA A 160 -8.92 -0.05 -15.33
N GLN A 161 -9.24 -1.04 -14.48
CA GLN A 161 -9.86 -0.80 -13.18
C GLN A 161 -9.03 0.20 -12.37
N PRO A 162 -9.63 1.29 -11.88
CA PRO A 162 -8.94 2.25 -11.05
C PRO A 162 -8.36 1.64 -9.79
N TYR A 163 -7.21 2.15 -9.37
CA TYR A 163 -6.66 1.82 -8.06
C TYR A 163 -7.46 2.53 -6.97
N ILE A 164 -7.56 1.90 -5.80
CA ILE A 164 -8.19 2.50 -4.62
C ILE A 164 -7.12 2.74 -3.55
N PRO A 165 -6.44 3.89 -3.61
CA PRO A 165 -5.66 4.40 -2.50
C PRO A 165 -6.45 4.55 -1.21
N TRP A 166 -5.81 4.25 -0.08
CA TRP A 166 -6.36 4.58 1.24
C TRP A 166 -5.27 4.91 2.27
N ILE A 167 -5.64 5.72 3.25
CA ILE A 167 -4.86 6.02 4.45
C ILE A 167 -5.73 5.86 5.69
N LEU A 168 -5.12 5.46 6.80
CA LEU A 168 -5.70 5.38 8.13
C LEU A 168 -5.21 6.57 8.94
N LEU A 169 -6.15 7.36 9.46
CA LEU A 169 -5.90 8.58 10.21
C LEU A 169 -6.41 8.44 11.64
N ARG A 170 -5.72 9.11 12.56
CA ARG A 170 -6.25 9.39 13.91
C ARG A 170 -7.14 10.63 13.84
N CYS A 171 -8.41 10.49 14.24
CA CYS A 171 -9.43 11.53 14.16
C CYS A 171 -9.11 12.77 15.00
N THR A 172 -8.36 12.62 16.09
CA THR A 172 -8.06 13.73 17.02
C THR A 172 -6.87 14.59 16.59
N SER A 173 -5.83 13.98 16.02
CA SER A 173 -4.57 14.68 15.70
C SER A 173 -4.32 14.92 14.21
N GLY A 174 -4.97 14.16 13.33
CA GLY A 174 -4.59 14.14 11.91
C GLY A 174 -3.34 13.30 11.62
N GLU A 175 -2.81 12.58 12.61
CA GLU A 175 -1.69 11.67 12.42
C GLU A 175 -2.05 10.56 11.42
N ILE A 176 -1.16 10.29 10.47
CA ILE A 176 -1.28 9.18 9.53
C ILE A 176 -0.64 7.95 10.17
N ILE A 177 -1.47 6.93 10.42
CA ILE A 177 -1.04 5.70 11.07
C ILE A 177 -0.54 4.69 10.04
N SER A 178 -1.21 4.61 8.90
CA SER A 178 -0.95 3.60 7.86
C SER A 178 -1.57 4.03 6.52
N GLY A 179 -1.16 3.40 5.43
CA GLY A 179 -1.73 3.64 4.11
C GLY A 179 -1.26 2.64 3.06
N GLY A 180 -2.06 2.45 2.02
CA GLY A 180 -1.76 1.55 0.90
C GLY A 180 -2.87 1.47 -0.13
N CYS A 181 -2.81 0.45 -1.00
CA CYS A 181 -3.53 0.42 -2.27
C CYS A 181 -4.15 -0.96 -2.55
N THR A 182 -5.17 -1.02 -3.40
CA THR A 182 -5.76 -2.27 -3.91
C THR A 182 -5.04 -2.86 -5.14
N CYS A 183 -3.99 -2.23 -5.65
CA CYS A 183 -3.25 -2.75 -6.80
C CYS A 183 -2.47 -4.03 -6.47
N VAL A 184 -2.56 -5.04 -7.36
CA VAL A 184 -1.89 -6.36 -7.26
C VAL A 184 -0.36 -6.27 -7.37
N ALA A 185 0.21 -5.11 -7.72
CA ALA A 185 1.65 -4.85 -7.67
C ALA A 185 2.12 -4.79 -6.20
N LEU A 186 2.42 -5.98 -5.69
CA LEU A 186 2.88 -6.32 -4.37
C LEU A 186 4.06 -5.44 -3.88
N TYR A 187 3.97 -5.06 -2.61
CA TYR A 187 5.01 -4.59 -1.67
C TYR A 187 5.75 -3.25 -1.90
N ILE A 188 5.86 -2.70 -3.12
CA ILE A 188 6.54 -1.39 -3.36
C ILE A 188 5.59 -0.18 -3.23
N VAL A 189 4.28 -0.43 -3.13
CA VAL A 189 3.22 0.59 -3.18
C VAL A 189 2.83 1.13 -1.78
N LYS A 190 3.79 1.20 -0.84
CA LYS A 190 3.62 1.98 0.41
C LYS A 190 3.66 3.50 0.17
N ILE A 191 4.20 3.91 -0.98
CA ILE A 191 4.86 5.20 -1.18
C ILE A 191 4.09 6.12 -2.14
N TRP A 192 3.43 5.54 -3.15
CA TRP A 192 2.82 6.26 -4.28
C TRP A 192 1.39 6.70 -3.96
N THR A 193 0.76 5.96 -3.07
CA THR A 193 -0.68 6.00 -2.79
C THR A 193 -1.02 7.02 -1.71
N VAL A 194 -0.10 7.21 -0.77
CA VAL A 194 -0.26 8.09 0.38
C VAL A 194 -0.09 9.55 -0.02
N THR A 195 0.96 9.87 -0.79
CA THR A 195 1.21 11.22 -1.33
C THR A 195 0.05 11.70 -2.20
N THR A 196 -0.53 10.80 -3.01
CA THR A 196 -1.69 11.02 -3.88
C THR A 196 -2.96 11.42 -3.11
N VAL A 197 -3.37 10.63 -2.11
CA VAL A 197 -4.56 10.92 -1.27
C VAL A 197 -4.39 12.22 -0.49
N ILE A 198 -3.21 12.42 0.07
CA ILE A 198 -2.88 13.58 0.90
C ILE A 198 -2.82 14.86 0.07
N ALA A 199 -2.20 14.83 -1.12
CA ALA A 199 -2.10 16.00 -2.00
C ALA A 199 -3.47 16.52 -2.43
N LYS A 200 -4.43 15.62 -2.74
CA LYS A 200 -5.80 16.04 -3.07
C LYS A 200 -6.53 16.62 -1.84
N LYS A 201 -6.35 16.04 -0.65
CA LYS A 201 -6.90 16.59 0.60
C LYS A 201 -6.34 17.98 0.92
N MET A 202 -5.03 18.18 0.80
CA MET A 202 -4.40 19.49 1.00
C MET A 202 -4.95 20.54 0.03
N LYS A 203 -5.17 20.17 -1.24
CA LYS A 203 -5.80 21.07 -2.23
C LYS A 203 -7.25 21.44 -1.85
N LEU A 204 -8.04 20.47 -1.36
CA LEU A 204 -9.42 20.70 -0.92
C LEU A 204 -9.51 21.58 0.34
N LEU A 205 -8.55 21.45 1.27
CA LEU A 205 -8.43 22.32 2.44
C LEU A 205 -7.97 23.74 2.06
N GLN A 206 -7.02 23.88 1.13
CA GLN A 206 -6.61 25.19 0.58
C GLN A 206 -7.76 25.90 -0.11
N TRP A 207 -8.62 25.17 -0.84
CA TRP A 207 -9.81 25.74 -1.49
C TRP A 207 -10.86 26.24 -0.49
N ARG A 208 -11.04 25.53 0.64
CA ARG A 208 -11.95 25.94 1.74
C ARG A 208 -11.40 27.10 2.59
N MET A 209 -10.08 27.24 2.74
CA MET A 209 -9.49 28.42 3.38
C MET A 209 -9.60 29.67 2.49
N CYS A 210 -9.47 29.50 1.17
CA CYS A 210 -9.54 30.60 0.20
C CYS A 210 -10.95 31.20 0.07
N SER A 211 -12.01 30.47 0.43
CA SER A 211 -13.39 30.97 0.43
C SER A 211 -13.80 31.70 1.72
N ARG A 212 -12.98 31.69 2.78
CA ARG A 212 -13.29 32.35 4.07
C ARG A 212 -12.31 33.45 4.50
N LEU A 213 -11.09 33.54 3.96
CA LEU A 213 -10.11 34.53 4.42
C LEU A 213 -9.33 35.11 3.23
N ARG A 214 -9.64 36.36 2.86
CA ARG A 214 -8.90 37.17 1.87
C ARG A 214 -7.53 37.68 2.38
N SER A 215 -6.95 37.15 3.46
CA SER A 215 -5.82 37.84 4.12
C SER A 215 -4.68 36.99 4.68
N VAL A 216 -4.59 35.69 4.41
CA VAL A 216 -3.42 34.89 4.84
C VAL A 216 -2.91 34.01 3.69
N GLN A 217 -2.55 34.66 2.58
CA GLN A 217 -1.52 34.12 1.69
C GLN A 217 -0.18 34.36 2.39
N VAL A 218 0.63 33.33 2.61
CA VAL A 218 2.11 33.35 2.39
C VAL A 218 2.79 32.06 2.87
N THR A 219 2.32 31.33 3.88
CA THR A 219 3.21 30.30 4.48
C THR A 219 3.17 28.90 3.83
N CYS A 220 2.07 28.48 3.19
CA CYS A 220 2.00 27.14 2.55
C CYS A 220 2.41 27.12 1.06
N ILE A 221 2.66 28.29 0.46
CA ILE A 221 3.07 28.40 -0.96
C ILE A 221 4.59 28.22 -1.12
N LEU A 222 5.38 28.42 -0.05
CA LEU A 222 6.84 28.38 -0.10
C LEU A 222 7.44 26.97 -0.26
N LEU A 223 6.73 25.90 0.13
CA LEU A 223 7.21 24.53 -0.08
C LEU A 223 6.86 23.92 -1.45
N MET A 224 6.07 24.63 -2.28
CA MET A 224 5.74 24.19 -3.64
C MET A 224 6.34 25.04 -4.76
N LYS A 225 7.11 26.10 -4.42
CA LYS A 225 7.70 27.01 -5.42
C LYS A 225 9.23 27.12 -5.45
N ASN A 226 9.96 26.34 -4.65
CA ASN A 226 11.38 26.08 -4.90
C ASN A 226 11.54 24.60 -5.27
#